data_AF-A0A4P6HNL3-F1
#
_entry.id   AF-A0A4P6HNL3-F1
#
_cell.length_a   1.000
_cell.length_b   1.000
_cell.length_c   1.000
_cell.angle_alpha   90.00
_cell.angle_beta   90.00
_cell.angle_gamma   90.00
#
_symmetry.space_group_name_H-M   'P 1'
#
loop_
_entity.id
_entity.type
_entity.pdbx_description
1 polymer ?
#
loop_
_entity_poly.entity_id
_entity_poly.type
_entity_poly.pdbx_seq_one_letter_code
_entity_poly.pdbx_strand_id
1 'polypeptide(L)'
;MSRAFRYFFTAIKRQFASDNVSGASLLWAIAALVVLGGAAAGVSRMNSTAVQEKVAGERGASAYYAALSGLNYAQSMSELAAGNAFGTTWAMSSLAGDYATELGGKFTLSVASLGSDQYTVTSQGVAQTGTGGEANAVLSKKITYVPPEEYVPPNLVSFNFNNPTGRANYAAYSPDSSRDIPVALDKADIVPQNLTVGKSYKYGFGNVWYTGTNAKYSTNGIGAFGAGFRLFFTFKFTTKTGDGFTVAVLNASRNNYLSCGGDSAEGGLLGYAGDSRVYDSPDGTFKTKIAEYVDKSGFTKGLNPPKFAVEIDTYSNSSSNWWPSAATASCEGDNGLMNDSSSQGDHVAIMYSGTNTAYLRKTCKGPSNSFVGNVSRYSDVRHGSGDNASNVAGSMLKYMDFKQGRTYFYRMDVVKSGANLAIKSWVATCADSDLNAACTSQVYTAAGLCDTKSDFDGSSMKLSKLTSVYVTDKHTLTTAEDEAFKNFIWGFTSGSGAEEQQIDFRNISLSFR
;
A
#
# COMPACT_ATOMS: atom_id res chain seq x y z
N MET A 1 54.52 -27.72 35.88
CA MET A 1 55.18 -29.03 36.09
C MET A 1 55.01 -29.42 37.56
N SER A 2 54.21 -30.45 37.86
CA SER A 2 53.78 -30.79 39.22
C SER A 2 54.93 -31.33 40.09
N ARG A 3 54.84 -31.20 41.41
CA ARG A 3 55.83 -31.71 42.38
C ARG A 3 56.17 -33.20 42.13
N ALA A 4 55.21 -34.00 41.69
CA ALA A 4 55.40 -35.41 41.34
C ALA A 4 56.46 -35.63 40.24
N PHE A 5 56.52 -34.74 39.24
CA PHE A 5 57.47 -34.87 38.12
C PHE A 5 58.91 -34.58 38.55
N ARG A 6 59.11 -33.69 39.55
CA ARG A 6 60.44 -33.46 40.14
C ARG A 6 60.90 -34.63 41.00
N TYR A 7 59.99 -35.26 41.76
CA TYR A 7 60.35 -36.44 42.57
C TYR A 7 60.77 -37.63 41.71
N PHE A 8 60.08 -37.87 40.59
CA PHE A 8 60.40 -38.95 39.66
C PHE A 8 61.82 -38.83 39.06
N PHE A 9 62.19 -37.64 38.54
CA PHE A 9 63.53 -37.42 38.00
C PHE A 9 64.63 -37.43 39.06
N THR A 10 64.32 -37.02 40.30
CA THR A 10 65.28 -37.05 41.41
C THR A 10 65.54 -38.49 41.88
N ALA A 11 64.51 -39.34 41.88
CA ALA A 11 64.63 -40.76 42.18
C ALA A 11 65.47 -41.49 41.11
N ILE A 12 65.24 -41.19 39.83
CA ILE A 12 66.03 -41.73 38.72
C ILE A 12 67.50 -41.30 38.84
N LYS A 13 67.80 -40.01 39.06
CA LYS A 13 69.18 -39.54 39.22
C LYS A 13 69.92 -40.18 40.40
N ARG A 14 69.23 -40.46 41.52
CA ARG A 14 69.83 -41.16 42.67
C ARG A 14 70.11 -42.63 42.39
N GLN A 15 69.27 -43.30 41.60
CA GLN A 15 69.45 -44.71 41.26
C GLN A 15 70.64 -44.94 40.30
N PHE A 16 71.00 -43.95 39.48
CA PHE A 16 72.12 -44.04 38.51
C PHE A 16 73.45 -43.42 38.98
N ALA A 17 73.50 -42.78 40.16
CA ALA A 17 74.69 -42.12 40.70
C ALA A 17 75.42 -42.94 41.79
N SER A 18 75.08 -44.22 41.96
CA SER A 18 75.72 -45.13 42.92
C SER A 18 76.64 -46.10 42.19
N ASP A 19 77.93 -46.10 42.54
CA ASP A 19 78.98 -46.92 41.92
C ASP A 19 78.90 -48.43 42.25
N ASN A 20 77.75 -48.93 42.70
CA ASN A 20 77.50 -50.36 42.98
C ASN A 20 76.04 -50.73 42.70
N VAL A 21 75.56 -50.42 41.50
CA VAL A 21 74.23 -50.81 41.06
C VAL A 21 74.34 -52.07 40.18
N SER A 22 73.98 -53.20 40.77
CA SER A 22 73.96 -54.52 40.14
C SER A 22 73.04 -54.52 38.90
N GLY A 23 73.39 -55.35 37.90
CA GLY A 23 72.63 -55.47 36.64
C GLY A 23 71.13 -55.75 36.81
N ALA A 24 70.70 -56.21 37.99
CA ALA A 24 69.30 -56.36 38.37
C ALA A 24 68.52 -55.03 38.38
N SER A 25 69.13 -53.92 38.80
CA SER A 25 68.43 -52.63 38.92
C SER A 25 68.18 -52.00 37.54
N LEU A 26 69.10 -52.20 36.60
CA LEU A 26 68.93 -51.81 35.20
C LEU A 26 67.81 -52.63 34.54
N LEU A 27 67.74 -53.94 34.83
CA LEU A 27 66.67 -54.81 34.36
C LEU A 27 65.30 -54.36 34.91
N TRP A 28 65.20 -53.95 36.17
CA TRP A 28 63.95 -53.41 36.72
C TRP A 28 63.56 -52.06 36.12
N ALA A 29 64.51 -51.18 35.81
CA ALA A 29 64.24 -49.91 35.13
C ALA A 29 63.76 -50.14 33.69
N ILE A 30 64.37 -51.08 32.95
CA ILE A 30 63.93 -51.48 31.61
C ILE A 30 62.55 -52.10 31.68
N ALA A 31 62.29 -53.01 32.62
CA ALA A 31 60.98 -53.62 32.81
C ALA A 31 59.90 -52.57 33.12
N ALA A 32 60.18 -51.60 34.00
CA ALA A 32 59.26 -50.51 34.29
C ALA A 32 59.01 -49.61 33.07
N LEU A 33 60.04 -49.30 32.27
CA LEU A 33 59.90 -48.53 31.03
C LEU A 33 59.11 -49.29 29.96
N VAL A 34 59.28 -50.60 29.85
CA VAL A 34 58.51 -51.45 28.93
C VAL A 34 57.05 -51.55 29.38
N VAL A 35 56.78 -51.70 30.68
CA VAL A 35 55.42 -51.72 31.23
C VAL A 35 54.74 -50.35 31.07
N LEU A 36 55.45 -49.25 31.32
CA LEU A 36 54.92 -47.90 31.12
C LEU A 36 54.73 -47.57 29.63
N GLY A 37 55.63 -48.02 28.76
CA GLY A 37 55.49 -47.90 27.30
C GLY A 37 54.32 -48.73 26.77
N GLY A 38 54.11 -49.93 27.30
CA GLY A 38 52.96 -50.79 27.03
C GLY A 38 51.65 -50.20 27.54
N ALA A 39 51.64 -49.60 28.73
CA ALA A 39 50.49 -48.90 29.29
C ALA A 39 50.17 -47.62 28.49
N ALA A 40 51.17 -46.85 28.08
CA ALA A 40 50.99 -45.67 27.24
C ALA A 40 50.49 -46.03 25.83
N ALA A 41 50.99 -47.13 25.24
CA ALA A 41 50.50 -47.67 23.97
C ALA A 41 49.09 -48.27 24.09
N GLY A 42 48.74 -48.83 25.26
CA GLY A 42 47.39 -49.29 25.58
C GLY A 42 46.40 -48.13 25.69
N VAL A 43 46.77 -47.07 26.43
CA VAL A 43 45.94 -45.86 26.59
C VAL A 43 45.80 -45.07 25.28
N SER A 44 46.84 -45.02 24.44
CA SER A 44 46.73 -44.36 23.12
C SER A 44 45.84 -45.14 22.14
N ARG A 45 45.79 -46.47 22.24
CA ARG A 45 44.85 -47.33 21.48
C ARG A 45 43.41 -47.27 22.01
N MET A 46 43.19 -46.91 23.27
CA MET A 46 41.84 -46.70 23.82
C MET A 46 41.20 -45.37 23.37
N ASN A 47 41.98 -44.47 22.75
CA ASN A 47 41.50 -43.20 22.20
C ASN A 47 41.17 -43.24 20.69
N SER A 48 41.32 -44.37 19.99
CA SER A 48 41.15 -44.37 18.52
C SER A 48 39.78 -44.83 18.01
N THR A 49 39.00 -45.61 18.75
CA THR A 49 37.67 -46.09 18.28
C THR A 49 36.53 -45.45 19.04
N ALA A 50 36.53 -45.46 20.38
CA ALA A 50 35.42 -44.91 21.16
C ALA A 50 35.26 -43.38 20.99
N VAL A 51 36.37 -42.64 20.87
CA VAL A 51 36.33 -41.19 20.60
C VAL A 51 35.91 -40.92 19.16
N GLN A 52 36.34 -41.74 18.20
CA GLN A 52 35.92 -41.61 16.80
C GLN A 52 34.44 -41.94 16.60
N GLU A 53 33.93 -42.97 17.29
CA GLU A 53 32.51 -43.32 17.31
C GLU A 53 31.67 -42.22 17.97
N LYS A 54 32.15 -41.64 19.08
CA LYS A 54 31.47 -40.51 19.73
C LYS A 54 31.46 -39.27 18.83
N VAL A 55 32.59 -38.91 18.22
CA VAL A 55 32.69 -37.77 17.28
C VAL A 55 31.84 -38.02 16.03
N ALA A 56 31.82 -39.23 15.49
CA ALA A 56 30.94 -39.62 14.39
C ALA A 56 29.46 -39.52 14.78
N GLY A 57 29.11 -39.96 16.00
CA GLY A 57 27.76 -39.83 16.55
C GLY A 57 27.33 -38.38 16.75
N GLU A 58 28.20 -37.52 17.28
CA GLU A 58 27.94 -36.08 17.43
C GLU A 58 27.78 -35.38 16.07
N ARG A 59 28.58 -35.76 15.06
CA ARG A 59 28.44 -35.26 13.69
C ARG A 59 27.12 -35.70 13.05
N GLY A 60 26.74 -36.97 13.22
CA GLY A 60 25.45 -37.49 12.77
C GLY A 60 24.27 -36.77 13.42
N ALA A 61 24.34 -36.51 14.73
CA ALA A 61 23.35 -35.71 15.45
C ALA A 61 23.28 -34.26 14.94
N SER A 62 24.44 -33.63 14.69
CA SER A 62 24.49 -32.28 14.12
C SER A 62 23.87 -32.21 12.72
N ALA A 63 24.14 -33.19 11.85
CA ALA A 63 23.54 -33.28 10.53
C ALA A 63 22.01 -33.49 10.63
N TYR A 64 21.56 -34.31 11.59
CA TYR A 64 20.14 -34.52 11.86
C TYR A 64 19.43 -33.23 12.30
N TYR A 65 20.01 -32.45 13.21
CA TYR A 65 19.42 -31.18 13.65
C TYR A 65 19.43 -30.11 12.54
N ALA A 66 20.43 -30.12 11.65
CA ALA A 66 20.44 -29.28 10.47
C ALA A 66 19.29 -29.65 9.51
N ALA A 67 19.06 -30.94 9.27
CA ALA A 67 17.93 -31.41 8.46
C ALA A 67 16.58 -31.05 9.10
N LEU A 68 16.46 -31.18 10.42
CA LEU A 68 15.25 -30.80 11.16
C LEU A 68 14.97 -29.29 11.06
N SER A 69 16.02 -28.47 11.13
CA SER A 69 15.93 -27.02 10.95
C SER A 69 15.41 -26.65 9.55
N GLY A 70 15.84 -27.36 8.52
CA GLY A 70 15.33 -27.16 7.16
C GLY A 70 13.84 -27.49 7.01
N LEU A 71 13.37 -28.56 7.66
CA LEU A 71 11.94 -28.87 7.68
C LEU A 71 11.11 -27.82 8.43
N ASN A 72 11.62 -27.30 9.55
CA ASN A 72 10.95 -26.23 10.30
C ASN A 72 10.93 -24.91 9.51
N TYR A 73 12.02 -24.57 8.83
CA TYR A 73 12.06 -23.41 7.94
C TYR A 73 11.02 -23.51 6.81
N ALA A 74 10.95 -24.66 6.13
CA ALA A 74 9.97 -24.88 5.08
C ALA A 74 8.52 -24.75 5.59
N GLN A 75 8.24 -25.26 6.80
CA GLN A 75 6.94 -25.12 7.45
C GLN A 75 6.61 -23.64 7.70
N SER A 76 7.50 -22.89 8.36
CA SER A 76 7.29 -21.47 8.66
C SER A 76 7.10 -20.62 7.40
N MET A 77 7.88 -20.91 6.34
CA MET A 77 7.73 -20.20 5.06
C MET A 77 6.39 -20.50 4.40
N SER A 78 5.92 -21.75 4.46
CA SER A 78 4.61 -22.11 3.91
C SER A 78 3.46 -21.43 4.67
N GLU A 79 3.58 -21.28 5.99
CA GLU A 79 2.59 -20.58 6.83
C GLU A 79 2.58 -19.07 6.54
N LEU A 80 3.75 -18.45 6.40
CA LEU A 80 3.88 -17.04 6.00
C LEU A 80 3.32 -16.80 4.59
N ALA A 81 3.59 -17.71 3.65
CA ALA A 81 3.08 -17.65 2.29
C ALA A 81 1.55 -17.81 2.25
N ALA A 82 0.99 -18.72 3.04
CA ALA A 82 -0.46 -18.88 3.19
C ALA A 82 -1.13 -17.62 3.78
N GLY A 83 -0.40 -16.84 4.59
CA GLY A 83 -0.77 -15.51 5.05
C GLY A 83 -0.54 -14.37 4.04
N ASN A 84 -0.22 -14.68 2.77
CA ASN A 84 0.05 -13.73 1.69
C ASN A 84 1.26 -12.79 1.93
N ALA A 85 2.22 -13.19 2.77
CA ALA A 85 3.40 -12.35 3.07
C ALA A 85 4.34 -12.13 1.85
N PHE A 86 4.27 -13.01 0.84
CA PHE A 86 5.17 -13.01 -0.33
C PHE A 86 4.46 -12.72 -1.66
N GLY A 87 3.16 -12.37 -1.62
CA GLY A 87 2.33 -12.20 -2.82
C GLY A 87 1.85 -13.51 -3.45
N THR A 88 0.94 -13.41 -4.42
CA THR A 88 0.23 -14.55 -5.04
C THR A 88 1.08 -15.36 -6.02
N THR A 89 2.25 -14.87 -6.42
CA THR A 89 3.15 -15.56 -7.37
C THR A 89 4.17 -16.47 -6.68
N TRP A 90 4.21 -16.49 -5.35
CA TRP A 90 5.12 -17.35 -4.59
C TRP A 90 4.65 -18.80 -4.61
N ALA A 91 5.58 -19.73 -4.90
CA ALA A 91 5.31 -21.15 -4.96
C ALA A 91 6.23 -21.94 -4.02
N MET A 92 5.74 -23.08 -3.51
CA MET A 92 6.53 -23.97 -2.65
C MET A 92 7.85 -24.43 -3.32
N SER A 93 7.89 -24.51 -4.65
CA SER A 93 9.12 -24.84 -5.39
C SER A 93 10.23 -23.80 -5.22
N SER A 94 9.90 -22.55 -4.87
CA SER A 94 10.87 -21.49 -4.57
C SER A 94 11.70 -21.74 -3.31
N LEU A 95 11.31 -22.71 -2.47
CA LEU A 95 12.09 -23.16 -1.31
C LEU A 95 13.20 -24.15 -1.67
N ALA A 96 13.24 -24.65 -2.91
CA ALA A 96 14.31 -25.56 -3.32
C ALA A 96 15.63 -24.80 -3.41
N GLY A 97 16.65 -25.24 -2.65
CA GLY A 97 17.92 -24.54 -2.58
C GLY A 97 18.78 -24.90 -1.38
N ASP A 98 19.93 -24.23 -1.29
CA ASP A 98 20.92 -24.39 -0.25
C ASP A 98 20.82 -23.28 0.79
N TYR A 99 20.83 -23.63 2.07
CA TYR A 99 20.70 -22.70 3.19
C TYR A 99 21.81 -22.92 4.21
N ALA A 100 22.39 -21.83 4.68
CA ALA A 100 23.37 -21.83 5.76
C ALA A 100 22.70 -21.46 7.09
N THR A 101 23.13 -22.11 8.17
CA THR A 101 22.78 -21.73 9.54
C THR A 101 23.90 -20.88 10.13
N GLU A 102 23.55 -19.98 11.07
CA GLU A 102 24.52 -19.08 11.71
C GLU A 102 25.63 -19.84 12.49
N LEU A 103 25.38 -21.09 12.86
CA LEU A 103 26.32 -21.97 13.57
C LEU A 103 27.19 -22.83 12.63
N GLY A 104 27.23 -22.52 11.33
CA GLY A 104 28.10 -23.18 10.36
C GLY A 104 27.60 -24.52 9.82
N GLY A 105 26.39 -24.96 10.19
CA GLY A 105 25.69 -26.09 9.55
C GLY A 105 25.01 -25.65 8.24
N LYS A 106 24.85 -26.58 7.30
CA LYS A 106 24.12 -26.37 6.03
C LYS A 106 22.93 -27.31 5.96
N PHE A 107 21.84 -26.87 5.35
CA PHE A 107 20.81 -27.77 4.85
C PHE A 107 20.42 -27.44 3.41
N THR A 108 20.09 -28.47 2.65
CA THR A 108 19.58 -28.35 1.28
C THR A 108 18.14 -28.81 1.26
N LEU A 109 17.25 -28.01 0.67
CA LEU A 109 15.85 -28.35 0.48
C LEU A 109 15.58 -28.78 -0.96
N SER A 110 14.80 -29.85 -1.09
CA SER A 110 14.15 -30.24 -2.33
C SER A 110 12.65 -30.37 -2.09
N VAL A 111 11.87 -29.93 -3.07
CA VAL A 111 10.41 -29.87 -2.98
C VAL A 111 9.80 -30.62 -4.15
N ALA A 112 8.96 -31.61 -3.85
CA ALA A 112 8.22 -32.37 -4.84
C ALA A 112 6.71 -32.20 -4.59
N SER A 113 5.95 -31.83 -5.62
CA SER A 113 4.49 -31.80 -5.54
C SER A 113 3.93 -33.23 -5.54
N LEU A 114 2.96 -33.49 -4.65
CA LEU A 114 2.17 -34.72 -4.59
C LEU A 114 0.72 -34.52 -5.07
N GLY A 115 0.35 -33.29 -5.40
CA GLY A 115 -1.01 -32.87 -5.71
C GLY A 115 -1.13 -31.35 -5.75
N SER A 116 -2.37 -30.84 -5.81
CA SER A 116 -2.66 -29.40 -5.90
C SER A 116 -2.26 -28.60 -4.65
N ASP A 117 -2.24 -29.23 -3.49
CA ASP A 117 -2.03 -28.59 -2.19
C ASP A 117 -1.04 -29.35 -1.28
N GLN A 118 -0.48 -30.47 -1.73
CA GLN A 118 0.43 -31.29 -0.94
C GLN A 118 1.81 -31.35 -1.56
N TYR A 119 2.82 -31.12 -0.73
CA TYR A 119 4.23 -31.15 -1.13
C TYR A 119 5.01 -32.06 -0.18
N THR A 120 5.91 -32.87 -0.74
CA THR A 120 6.98 -33.50 0.04
C THR A 120 8.18 -32.57 0.03
N VAL A 121 8.55 -32.09 1.21
CA VAL A 121 9.80 -31.36 1.41
C VAL A 121 10.81 -32.32 2.00
N THR A 122 11.95 -32.44 1.32
CA THR A 122 13.09 -33.23 1.79
C THR A 122 14.23 -32.28 2.14
N SER A 123 14.70 -32.35 3.37
CA SER A 123 15.85 -31.59 3.87
C SER A 123 17.04 -32.53 4.08
N GLN A 124 18.14 -32.22 3.40
CA GLN A 124 19.44 -32.84 3.65
C GLN A 124 20.28 -31.90 4.51
N GLY A 125 20.48 -32.26 5.77
CA GLY A 125 21.41 -31.56 6.66
C GLY A 125 22.83 -32.09 6.51
N VAL A 126 23.79 -31.18 6.45
CA VAL A 126 25.22 -31.47 6.29
C VAL A 126 25.98 -30.84 7.44
N ALA A 127 26.80 -31.64 8.12
CA ALA A 127 27.74 -31.19 9.15
C ALA A 127 29.18 -31.33 8.63
N GLN A 128 30.04 -30.33 8.93
CA GLN A 128 31.46 -30.32 8.54
C GLN A 128 31.70 -30.50 7.02
N THR A 129 30.88 -29.81 6.21
CA THR A 129 30.91 -29.83 4.74
C THR A 129 32.33 -29.71 4.16
N GLY A 130 32.68 -30.61 3.24
CA GLY A 130 33.95 -30.56 2.52
C GLY A 130 35.17 -31.00 3.33
N THR A 131 34.97 -31.62 4.49
CA THR A 131 36.04 -32.20 5.31
C THR A 131 35.97 -33.72 5.32
N GLY A 132 37.05 -34.39 5.72
CA GLY A 132 37.04 -35.85 5.96
C GLY A 132 36.12 -36.30 7.13
N GLY A 133 35.45 -35.36 7.80
CA GLY A 133 34.46 -35.58 8.86
C GLY A 133 33.03 -35.24 8.47
N GLU A 134 32.74 -35.07 7.18
CA GLU A 134 31.39 -34.75 6.71
C GLU A 134 30.38 -35.82 7.12
N ALA A 135 29.25 -35.39 7.68
CA ALA A 135 28.11 -36.25 8.00
C ALA A 135 26.84 -35.67 7.40
N ASN A 136 25.97 -36.57 6.91
CA ASN A 136 24.74 -36.23 6.21
C ASN A 136 23.56 -36.89 6.88
N ALA A 137 22.45 -36.16 7.00
CA ALA A 137 21.16 -36.70 7.41
C ALA A 137 20.07 -36.20 6.47
N VAL A 138 19.16 -37.08 6.09
CA VAL A 138 18.05 -36.74 5.19
C VAL A 138 16.75 -36.99 5.92
N LEU A 139 15.91 -35.96 6.01
CA LEU A 139 14.57 -36.03 6.58
C LEU A 139 13.57 -35.52 5.55
N SER A 140 12.36 -36.08 5.56
CA SER A 140 11.28 -35.66 4.69
C SER A 140 10.00 -35.44 5.48
N LYS A 141 9.23 -34.42 5.12
CA LYS A 141 7.93 -34.11 5.71
C LYS A 141 6.94 -33.75 4.60
N LYS A 142 5.68 -34.16 4.77
CA LYS A 142 4.57 -33.66 3.96
C LYS A 142 4.09 -32.32 4.52
N ILE A 143 3.98 -31.33 3.65
CA ILE A 143 3.44 -30.00 3.97
C ILE A 143 2.21 -29.78 3.09
N THR A 144 1.11 -29.41 3.72
CA THR A 144 -0.08 -28.92 3.01
C THR A 144 0.07 -27.42 2.84
N TYR A 145 0.15 -26.96 1.60
CA TYR A 145 0.17 -25.55 1.22
C TYR A 145 -0.86 -25.37 0.13
N VAL A 146 -1.97 -24.74 0.47
CA VAL A 146 -2.89 -24.17 -0.51
C VAL A 146 -2.34 -22.78 -0.77
N PRO A 147 -1.87 -22.45 -1.99
CA PRO A 147 -1.60 -21.07 -2.33
C PRO A 147 -2.81 -20.25 -1.92
N PRO A 148 -2.66 -19.03 -1.37
CA PRO A 148 -3.80 -18.12 -1.29
C PRO A 148 -4.47 -18.19 -2.65
N GLU A 149 -5.75 -18.57 -2.71
CA GLU A 149 -6.48 -18.59 -3.99
C GLU A 149 -6.07 -17.30 -4.69
N GLU A 150 -5.71 -17.37 -5.98
CA GLU A 150 -5.55 -16.15 -6.76
C GLU A 150 -6.86 -15.43 -6.57
N TYR A 151 -6.83 -14.46 -5.66
CA TYR A 151 -7.98 -13.69 -5.30
C TYR A 151 -8.09 -12.77 -6.49
N VAL A 152 -8.72 -13.29 -7.53
CA VAL A 152 -9.24 -12.56 -8.65
C VAL A 152 -10.42 -11.86 -8.03
N PRO A 153 -10.22 -10.63 -7.53
CA PRO A 153 -11.30 -9.94 -6.90
C PRO A 153 -12.33 -9.78 -8.01
N PRO A 154 -13.60 -10.11 -7.78
CA PRO A 154 -14.57 -9.91 -8.82
C PRO A 154 -14.56 -8.43 -9.14
N ASN A 155 -14.31 -8.12 -10.41
CA ASN A 155 -14.62 -6.80 -10.94
C ASN A 155 -16.06 -6.54 -10.51
N LEU A 156 -16.30 -5.49 -9.74
CA LEU A 156 -17.65 -5.17 -9.28
C LEU A 156 -18.46 -4.74 -10.50
N VAL A 157 -19.05 -5.68 -11.24
CA VAL A 157 -19.70 -5.45 -12.54
C VAL A 157 -21.08 -4.76 -12.44
N SER A 158 -21.47 -4.32 -11.24
CA SER A 158 -22.68 -3.53 -11.01
C SER A 158 -22.35 -2.30 -10.18
N PHE A 159 -22.16 -1.14 -10.83
CA PHE A 159 -22.05 0.14 -10.13
C PHE A 159 -23.40 0.83 -10.06
N ASN A 160 -23.83 1.23 -8.87
CA ASN A 160 -24.94 2.15 -8.67
C ASN A 160 -24.39 3.37 -7.92
N PHE A 161 -24.21 4.46 -8.65
CA PHE A 161 -23.89 5.76 -8.08
C PHE A 161 -25.22 6.47 -7.79
N ASN A 162 -25.47 6.83 -6.54
CA ASN A 162 -26.70 7.51 -6.14
C ASN A 162 -26.35 8.89 -5.56
N ASN A 163 -26.91 9.96 -6.11
CA ASN A 163 -26.87 11.30 -5.52
C ASN A 163 -28.01 11.40 -4.48
N PRO A 164 -27.72 11.33 -3.18
CA PRO A 164 -28.73 10.99 -2.19
C PRO A 164 -29.51 12.17 -1.62
N THR A 165 -29.40 13.36 -2.20
CA THR A 165 -29.91 14.58 -1.56
C THR A 165 -31.36 14.91 -1.89
N GLY A 166 -32.03 14.19 -2.80
CA GLY A 166 -33.36 14.61 -3.27
C GLY A 166 -33.37 16.03 -3.85
N ARG A 167 -32.21 16.52 -4.29
CA ARG A 167 -31.99 17.83 -4.92
C ARG A 167 -31.35 17.65 -6.28
N ALA A 168 -31.74 18.51 -7.22
CA ALA A 168 -31.16 18.56 -8.56
C ALA A 168 -29.72 19.12 -8.51
N ASN A 169 -28.76 18.28 -8.88
CA ASN A 169 -27.41 18.55 -9.43
C ASN A 169 -26.49 19.61 -8.75
N TYR A 170 -25.26 19.18 -8.38
CA TYR A 170 -23.98 19.92 -8.32
C TYR A 170 -23.95 21.40 -7.82
N ALA A 171 -24.82 21.75 -6.86
CA ALA A 171 -25.01 23.06 -6.24
C ALA A 171 -25.61 24.12 -7.19
N ALA A 172 -26.94 24.26 -7.18
CA ALA A 172 -27.69 25.06 -8.16
C ALA A 172 -27.66 26.58 -7.89
N TYR A 173 -26.94 27.37 -8.70
CA TYR A 173 -27.26 28.80 -8.97
C TYR A 173 -26.83 29.26 -10.40
N SER A 174 -27.81 29.52 -11.28
CA SER A 174 -27.72 30.37 -12.49
C SER A 174 -29.10 31.00 -12.76
N PRO A 175 -29.35 32.31 -12.59
CA PRO A 175 -30.69 32.90 -12.32
C PRO A 175 -31.73 32.84 -13.46
N ASP A 176 -31.55 32.04 -14.50
CA ASP A 176 -32.44 32.02 -15.64
C ASP A 176 -33.70 31.17 -15.41
N SER A 177 -34.88 31.80 -15.51
CA SER A 177 -36.19 31.16 -15.48
C SER A 177 -36.50 30.28 -16.70
N SER A 178 -35.55 30.11 -17.63
CA SER A 178 -35.56 29.09 -18.68
C SER A 178 -34.86 27.78 -18.29
N ARG A 179 -34.47 27.61 -17.02
CA ARG A 179 -33.92 26.35 -16.48
C ARG A 179 -34.88 25.19 -16.76
N ASP A 180 -34.49 24.32 -17.68
CA ASP A 180 -34.85 22.91 -17.63
C ASP A 180 -34.37 22.37 -16.28
N ILE A 181 -35.26 22.40 -15.29
CA ILE A 181 -35.22 21.43 -14.20
C ILE A 181 -35.39 20.10 -14.93
N PRO A 182 -34.41 19.17 -14.92
CA PRO A 182 -34.71 17.82 -15.36
C PRO A 182 -35.75 17.30 -14.37
N VAL A 183 -37.02 17.33 -14.79
CA VAL A 183 -38.11 16.76 -14.04
C VAL A 183 -37.91 15.26 -14.16
N ALA A 184 -37.56 14.63 -13.03
CA ALA A 184 -37.11 13.26 -12.84
C ALA A 184 -35.59 13.12 -12.64
N LEU A 185 -35.22 12.23 -11.70
CA LEU A 185 -33.91 11.59 -11.67
C LEU A 185 -33.54 11.22 -13.11
N ASP A 186 -32.51 11.85 -13.68
CA ASP A 186 -31.97 11.38 -14.95
C ASP A 186 -31.12 10.13 -14.67
N LYS A 187 -31.80 9.01 -14.42
CA LYS A 187 -31.19 7.69 -14.30
C LYS A 187 -30.48 7.29 -15.61
N ALA A 188 -30.68 8.01 -16.72
CA ALA A 188 -29.98 7.74 -17.98
C ALA A 188 -28.51 8.23 -17.94
N ASP A 189 -28.18 9.21 -17.09
CA ASP A 189 -26.81 9.72 -16.94
C ASP A 189 -25.90 8.80 -16.09
N ILE A 190 -26.50 7.87 -15.35
CA ILE A 190 -25.82 6.86 -14.54
C ILE A 190 -26.25 5.48 -15.02
N VAL A 191 -25.71 5.09 -16.19
CA VAL A 191 -25.70 3.69 -16.63
C VAL A 191 -24.59 2.98 -15.85
N PRO A 192 -24.65 1.66 -15.57
CA PRO A 192 -23.73 0.99 -14.63
C PRO A 192 -22.22 1.16 -14.85
N GLN A 193 -21.74 1.82 -15.91
CA GLN A 193 -20.33 2.11 -16.16
C GLN A 193 -20.05 3.54 -16.61
N ASN A 194 -21.09 4.39 -16.70
CA ASN A 194 -21.01 5.73 -17.28
C ASN A 194 -21.48 6.76 -16.26
N LEU A 195 -20.76 7.86 -16.16
CA LEU A 195 -21.09 8.95 -15.26
C LEU A 195 -20.75 10.27 -15.94
N THR A 196 -21.57 11.29 -15.73
CA THR A 196 -21.26 12.68 -16.12
C THR A 196 -21.37 13.58 -14.89
N VAL A 197 -20.34 14.39 -14.63
CA VAL A 197 -20.28 15.36 -13.52
C VAL A 197 -20.09 16.77 -14.06
N GLY A 198 -20.38 17.79 -13.24
CA GLY A 198 -20.17 19.20 -13.57
C GLY A 198 -21.26 19.83 -14.44
N LYS A 199 -21.82 19.11 -15.44
CA LYS A 199 -22.96 19.54 -16.29
C LYS A 199 -22.90 21.00 -16.76
N SER A 200 -21.70 21.49 -17.09
CA SER A 200 -21.44 22.85 -17.55
C SER A 200 -21.79 23.94 -16.51
N TYR A 201 -21.73 23.62 -15.22
CA TYR A 201 -21.93 24.61 -14.16
C TYR A 201 -20.67 25.46 -13.94
N LYS A 202 -20.88 26.74 -13.63
CA LYS A 202 -19.91 27.66 -13.03
C LYS A 202 -20.14 27.72 -11.53
N TYR A 203 -19.10 28.03 -10.76
CA TYR A 203 -19.17 28.23 -9.31
C TYR A 203 -19.86 27.06 -8.59
N GLY A 204 -19.63 25.85 -9.12
CA GLY A 204 -20.29 24.63 -8.72
C GLY A 204 -19.31 23.69 -8.04
N PHE A 205 -19.81 22.84 -7.16
CA PHE A 205 -19.04 21.73 -6.61
C PHE A 205 -19.97 20.58 -6.27
N GLY A 206 -19.38 19.39 -6.13
CA GLY A 206 -20.15 18.23 -5.71
C GLY A 206 -19.34 16.95 -5.75
N ASN A 207 -20.05 15.87 -5.43
CA ASN A 207 -19.49 14.55 -5.30
C ASN A 207 -20.47 13.49 -5.79
N VAL A 208 -19.93 12.36 -6.17
CA VAL A 208 -20.67 11.15 -6.53
C VAL A 208 -19.98 9.97 -5.85
N TRP A 209 -20.66 9.36 -4.89
CA TRP A 209 -20.15 8.22 -4.14
C TRP A 209 -20.67 6.91 -4.71
N TYR A 210 -19.82 5.88 -4.71
CA TYR A 210 -20.27 4.52 -4.94
C TYR A 210 -21.25 4.11 -3.83
N THR A 211 -22.38 3.52 -4.19
CA THR A 211 -23.40 3.02 -3.25
C THR A 211 -23.77 1.56 -3.50
N GLY A 212 -23.03 0.88 -4.37
CA GLY A 212 -23.34 -0.50 -4.73
C GLY A 212 -23.16 -1.47 -3.57
N THR A 213 -24.02 -2.49 -3.55
CA THR A 213 -23.95 -3.59 -2.60
C THR A 213 -23.50 -4.84 -3.33
N ASN A 214 -22.44 -5.46 -2.81
CA ASN A 214 -21.97 -6.77 -3.22
C ASN A 214 -21.81 -7.62 -1.95
N ALA A 215 -22.51 -8.75 -1.90
CA ALA A 215 -22.67 -9.59 -0.70
C ALA A 215 -21.37 -9.95 0.04
N LYS A 216 -20.20 -9.88 -0.62
CA LYS A 216 -18.91 -10.15 -0.01
C LYS A 216 -18.00 -8.94 0.20
N TYR A 217 -18.25 -7.83 -0.50
CA TYR A 217 -17.24 -6.75 -0.61
C TYR A 217 -17.75 -5.37 -0.24
N SER A 218 -19.05 -5.11 -0.40
CA SER A 218 -19.61 -3.81 -0.05
C SER A 218 -21.07 -3.90 0.37
N THR A 219 -21.46 -3.02 1.28
CA THR A 219 -22.87 -2.77 1.62
C THR A 219 -23.12 -1.28 1.54
N ASN A 220 -24.04 -0.87 0.66
CA ASN A 220 -24.35 0.54 0.39
C ASN A 220 -23.09 1.38 0.08
N GLY A 221 -22.16 0.80 -0.69
CA GLY A 221 -20.92 1.45 -1.08
C GLY A 221 -19.79 1.44 -0.04
N ILE A 222 -20.08 1.01 1.18
CA ILE A 222 -19.06 0.83 2.22
C ILE A 222 -18.41 -0.53 2.02
N GLY A 223 -17.10 -0.54 1.78
CA GLY A 223 -16.31 -1.76 1.65
C GLY A 223 -15.19 -1.83 2.69
N ALA A 224 -14.76 -3.04 3.01
CA ALA A 224 -13.56 -3.24 3.82
C ALA A 224 -12.32 -2.82 3.01
N PHE A 225 -11.38 -2.11 3.63
CA PHE A 225 -10.16 -1.66 2.93
C PHE A 225 -9.23 -2.82 2.59
N GLY A 226 -9.20 -3.87 3.42
CA GLY A 226 -8.44 -5.10 3.14
C GLY A 226 -6.97 -4.84 2.84
N ALA A 227 -6.45 -5.48 1.78
CA ALA A 227 -5.11 -5.24 1.27
C ALA A 227 -5.05 -4.08 0.26
N GLY A 228 -6.14 -3.32 0.11
CA GLY A 228 -6.28 -2.19 -0.81
C GLY A 228 -7.27 -2.46 -1.94
N PHE A 229 -7.13 -1.75 -3.05
CA PHE A 229 -8.01 -1.86 -4.21
C PHE A 229 -7.32 -1.36 -5.48
N ARG A 230 -7.94 -1.64 -6.63
CA ARG A 230 -7.50 -1.17 -7.94
C ARG A 230 -8.69 -0.58 -8.69
N LEU A 231 -8.52 0.59 -9.29
CA LEU A 231 -9.57 1.35 -9.99
C LEU A 231 -9.10 1.70 -11.40
N PHE A 232 -9.98 1.55 -12.38
CA PHE A 232 -9.78 2.00 -13.75
C PHE A 232 -11.02 2.75 -14.25
N PHE A 233 -10.82 3.76 -15.07
CA PHE A 233 -11.87 4.36 -15.90
C PHE A 233 -11.25 5.12 -17.08
N THR A 234 -12.07 5.44 -18.06
CA THR A 234 -11.76 6.46 -19.08
C THR A 234 -12.52 7.74 -18.78
N PHE A 235 -11.94 8.89 -19.09
CA PHE A 235 -12.60 10.17 -18.87
C PHE A 235 -12.32 11.18 -19.99
N LYS A 236 -13.18 12.20 -20.08
CA LYS A 236 -13.08 13.31 -21.03
C LYS A 236 -13.71 14.56 -20.44
N PHE A 237 -13.00 15.68 -20.53
CA PHE A 237 -13.60 17.01 -20.34
C PHE A 237 -14.40 17.37 -21.59
N THR A 238 -15.72 17.57 -21.46
CA THR A 238 -16.59 17.88 -22.61
C THR A 238 -16.78 19.38 -22.81
N THR A 239 -16.59 20.17 -21.76
CA THR A 239 -16.50 21.64 -21.82
C THR A 239 -15.05 22.11 -21.58
N LYS A 240 -14.86 23.40 -21.28
CA LYS A 240 -13.56 23.93 -20.87
C LYS A 240 -13.01 23.15 -19.67
N THR A 241 -11.69 23.03 -19.65
CA THR A 241 -10.91 22.42 -18.57
C THR A 241 -10.75 23.46 -17.46
N GLY A 242 -11.34 23.20 -16.28
CA GLY A 242 -11.21 24.04 -15.09
C GLY A 242 -12.38 23.86 -14.11
N ASP A 243 -12.19 23.54 -12.83
CA ASP A 243 -10.90 23.40 -12.11
C ASP A 243 -10.37 21.97 -12.12
N GLY A 244 -11.24 20.97 -12.18
CA GLY A 244 -10.85 19.56 -12.29
C GLY A 244 -11.73 18.62 -11.46
N PHE A 245 -11.17 17.47 -11.13
CA PHE A 245 -11.84 16.49 -10.28
C PHE A 245 -10.85 15.66 -9.47
N THR A 246 -11.36 14.91 -8.50
CA THR A 246 -10.58 13.99 -7.70
C THR A 246 -11.22 12.61 -7.68
N VAL A 247 -10.39 11.59 -7.60
CA VAL A 247 -10.79 10.25 -7.17
C VAL A 247 -10.55 10.18 -5.66
N ALA A 248 -11.62 10.28 -4.87
CA ALA A 248 -11.55 10.41 -3.43
C ALA A 248 -11.83 9.10 -2.71
N VAL A 249 -11.07 8.84 -1.64
CA VAL A 249 -11.22 7.70 -0.75
C VAL A 249 -11.34 8.21 0.67
N LEU A 250 -12.48 7.92 1.31
CA LEU A 250 -12.81 8.42 2.63
C LEU A 250 -13.02 7.26 3.61
N ASN A 251 -12.64 7.44 4.86
CA ASN A 251 -13.06 6.53 5.92
C ASN A 251 -14.60 6.52 6.05
N ALA A 252 -15.18 5.34 6.24
CA ALA A 252 -16.63 5.18 6.42
C ALA A 252 -17.10 5.45 7.85
N SER A 253 -16.18 5.61 8.81
CA SER A 253 -16.52 5.84 10.22
C SER A 253 -17.05 7.26 10.50
N ARG A 254 -16.67 8.22 9.65
CA ARG A 254 -16.98 9.66 9.79
C ARG A 254 -17.41 10.30 8.48
N ASN A 255 -17.66 9.49 7.45
CA ASN A 255 -18.24 9.94 6.19
C ASN A 255 -19.29 8.94 5.75
N ASN A 256 -20.25 9.42 4.98
CA ASN A 256 -21.24 8.59 4.33
C ASN A 256 -21.57 9.18 2.95
N TYR A 257 -22.51 8.54 2.25
CA TYR A 257 -22.98 8.96 0.94
C TYR A 257 -23.55 10.40 0.88
N LEU A 258 -23.86 11.04 2.01
CA LEU A 258 -24.31 12.44 2.09
C LEU A 258 -23.16 13.43 2.40
N SER A 259 -21.93 12.94 2.62
CA SER A 259 -20.75 13.77 2.85
C SER A 259 -20.36 14.50 1.58
N CYS A 260 -20.06 15.79 1.69
CA CYS A 260 -19.71 16.67 0.59
C CYS A 260 -18.64 17.67 1.07
N GLY A 261 -17.64 17.97 0.25
CA GLY A 261 -16.76 19.12 0.45
C GLY A 261 -17.27 20.32 -0.35
N GLY A 262 -16.38 21.26 -0.63
CA GLY A 262 -16.53 22.37 -1.57
C GLY A 262 -16.85 23.71 -0.92
N ASP A 263 -16.80 24.75 -1.75
CA ASP A 263 -17.35 26.08 -1.51
C ASP A 263 -17.73 26.64 -2.89
N SER A 264 -18.92 27.21 -3.04
CA SER A 264 -19.44 27.65 -4.35
C SER A 264 -18.59 28.76 -4.99
N ALA A 265 -17.88 29.54 -4.19
CA ALA A 265 -17.00 30.58 -4.70
C ALA A 265 -15.57 30.05 -5.00
N GLU A 266 -15.28 28.79 -4.71
CA GLU A 266 -13.93 28.21 -4.73
C GLU A 266 -13.89 26.85 -5.44
N GLY A 267 -13.87 26.89 -6.77
CA GLY A 267 -13.83 25.70 -7.62
C GLY A 267 -12.56 24.86 -7.43
N GLY A 268 -11.41 25.49 -7.13
CA GLY A 268 -10.13 24.82 -6.84
C GLY A 268 -10.12 23.93 -5.59
N LEU A 269 -11.19 23.91 -4.79
CA LEU A 269 -11.36 22.91 -3.72
C LEU A 269 -11.79 21.53 -4.25
N LEU A 270 -12.17 21.47 -5.54
CA LEU A 270 -12.55 20.27 -6.29
C LEU A 270 -13.64 19.43 -5.61
N GLY A 271 -14.44 20.02 -4.72
CA GLY A 271 -15.39 19.31 -3.85
C GLY A 271 -14.77 18.33 -2.86
N TYR A 272 -13.43 18.24 -2.79
CA TYR A 272 -12.68 17.32 -1.90
C TYR A 272 -12.33 17.98 -0.56
N ALA A 273 -11.88 19.22 -0.62
CA ALA A 273 -11.70 20.10 0.53
C ALA A 273 -12.89 21.05 0.64
N GLY A 274 -12.92 21.93 1.63
CA GLY A 274 -14.05 22.83 1.89
C GLY A 274 -15.12 22.21 2.79
N ASP A 275 -16.04 23.05 3.23
CA ASP A 275 -17.09 22.69 4.19
C ASP A 275 -18.47 22.56 3.57
N SER A 276 -18.56 22.50 2.24
CA SER A 276 -19.76 22.36 1.42
C SER A 276 -20.69 23.57 1.40
N ARG A 277 -20.18 24.77 1.70
CA ARG A 277 -21.04 25.95 1.73
C ARG A 277 -21.44 26.42 0.33
N VAL A 278 -22.60 27.05 0.28
CA VAL A 278 -23.07 27.78 -0.88
C VAL A 278 -23.50 29.17 -0.44
N TYR A 279 -22.99 30.20 -1.12
CA TYR A 279 -23.36 31.59 -0.83
C TYR A 279 -24.76 31.91 -1.35
N ASP A 280 -25.42 32.86 -0.69
CA ASP A 280 -26.66 33.48 -1.17
C ASP A 280 -26.32 34.46 -2.31
N SER A 281 -25.91 33.89 -3.45
CA SER A 281 -25.53 34.60 -4.66
C SER A 281 -26.18 34.01 -5.90
N PRO A 282 -26.77 34.82 -6.79
CA PRO A 282 -27.34 34.34 -8.05
C PRO A 282 -26.35 33.59 -8.95
N ASP A 283 -25.06 33.92 -8.82
CA ASP A 283 -23.95 33.42 -9.63
C ASP A 283 -22.97 32.53 -8.85
N GLY A 284 -23.28 32.15 -7.60
CA GLY A 284 -22.40 31.32 -6.76
C GLY A 284 -21.17 32.03 -6.18
N THR A 285 -20.92 33.29 -6.52
CA THR A 285 -19.76 34.07 -6.05
C THR A 285 -19.85 34.46 -4.57
N PHE A 286 -18.74 34.97 -4.03
CA PHE A 286 -18.65 35.45 -2.64
C PHE A 286 -19.74 36.45 -2.27
N LYS A 287 -20.47 36.17 -1.17
CA LYS A 287 -21.43 37.09 -0.55
C LYS A 287 -21.36 37.05 0.97
N THR A 288 -22.07 38.00 1.58
CA THR A 288 -22.13 38.19 3.04
C THR A 288 -22.93 37.12 3.78
N LYS A 289 -23.70 36.31 3.06
CA LYS A 289 -24.58 35.28 3.62
C LYS A 289 -24.33 33.94 2.96
N ILE A 290 -24.31 32.90 3.78
CA ILE A 290 -24.33 31.51 3.35
C ILE A 290 -25.80 31.11 3.20
N ALA A 291 -26.21 30.67 2.01
CA ALA A 291 -27.54 30.13 1.79
C ALA A 291 -27.69 28.78 2.48
N GLU A 292 -26.69 27.90 2.31
CA GLU A 292 -26.73 26.56 2.89
C GLU A 292 -25.38 25.83 2.90
N TYR A 293 -25.39 24.66 3.53
CA TYR A 293 -24.34 23.65 3.45
C TYR A 293 -24.89 22.40 2.76
N VAL A 294 -24.23 21.94 1.70
CA VAL A 294 -24.64 20.78 0.89
C VAL A 294 -24.43 19.48 1.66
N ASP A 295 -23.39 19.38 2.50
CA ASP A 295 -23.14 18.23 3.35
C ASP A 295 -24.27 18.01 4.35
N LYS A 296 -24.97 16.89 4.19
CA LYS A 296 -26.08 16.43 5.05
C LYS A 296 -25.74 15.14 5.79
N SER A 297 -24.46 14.79 5.89
CA SER A 297 -24.00 13.52 6.48
C SER A 297 -24.32 13.35 7.97
N GLY A 298 -24.57 14.45 8.69
CA GLY A 298 -24.75 14.46 10.14
C GLY A 298 -23.42 14.53 10.91
N PHE A 299 -22.28 14.48 10.21
CA PHE A 299 -20.96 14.71 10.79
C PHE A 299 -20.58 16.20 10.76
N THR A 300 -19.36 16.50 11.20
CA THR A 300 -18.74 17.82 10.98
C THR A 300 -18.72 18.12 9.48
N LYS A 301 -19.07 19.36 9.12
CA LYS A 301 -19.18 19.80 7.73
C LYS A 301 -17.91 19.56 6.92
N GLY A 302 -18.08 19.08 5.69
CA GLY A 302 -16.99 18.75 4.78
C GLY A 302 -16.67 17.25 4.78
N LEU A 303 -15.68 16.87 3.98
CA LEU A 303 -15.17 15.49 3.99
C LEU A 303 -14.19 15.31 5.17
N ASN A 304 -14.46 14.33 6.02
CA ASN A 304 -13.75 14.13 7.28
C ASN A 304 -12.55 13.17 7.15
N PRO A 305 -11.41 13.46 7.80
CA PRO A 305 -10.25 12.57 7.82
C PRO A 305 -10.45 11.32 8.70
N PRO A 306 -9.65 10.26 8.44
CA PRO A 306 -8.63 10.22 7.39
C PRO A 306 -9.27 10.05 5.99
N LYS A 307 -8.68 10.74 5.01
CA LYS A 307 -9.07 10.74 3.61
C LYS A 307 -7.84 10.99 2.72
N PHE A 308 -7.86 10.45 1.51
CA PHE A 308 -6.88 10.76 0.48
C PHE A 308 -7.58 10.79 -0.88
N ALA A 309 -6.92 11.38 -1.88
CA ALA A 309 -7.39 11.38 -3.24
C ALA A 309 -6.24 11.44 -4.23
N VAL A 310 -6.56 11.24 -5.51
CA VAL A 310 -5.71 11.68 -6.62
C VAL A 310 -6.50 12.73 -7.39
N GLU A 311 -5.93 13.91 -7.54
CA GLU A 311 -6.53 14.98 -8.33
C GLU A 311 -6.08 14.92 -9.79
N ILE A 312 -7.00 15.34 -10.65
CA ILE A 312 -6.77 15.75 -12.02
C ILE A 312 -7.13 17.22 -12.06
N ASP A 313 -6.12 18.05 -11.88
CA ASP A 313 -6.25 19.50 -11.78
C ASP A 313 -5.92 20.12 -13.15
N THR A 314 -6.80 21.00 -13.60
CA THR A 314 -6.73 21.67 -14.90
C THR A 314 -6.66 23.18 -14.76
N TYR A 315 -6.50 23.69 -13.55
CA TYR A 315 -6.45 25.11 -13.26
C TYR A 315 -5.33 25.43 -12.25
N SER A 316 -4.26 26.07 -12.72
CA SER A 316 -3.15 26.42 -11.84
C SER A 316 -3.48 27.60 -10.92
N ASN A 317 -3.68 27.32 -9.64
CA ASN A 317 -3.82 28.31 -8.58
C ASN A 317 -2.42 28.78 -8.11
N SER A 318 -2.02 29.98 -8.53
CA SER A 318 -0.66 30.51 -8.30
C SER A 318 -0.48 31.32 -7.01
N SER A 319 -1.54 31.56 -6.22
CA SER A 319 -1.46 32.38 -5.01
C SER A 319 -1.37 31.54 -3.73
N SER A 320 -0.27 31.67 -2.99
CA SER A 320 -0.09 31.12 -1.63
C SER A 320 -0.89 31.86 -0.55
N ASN A 321 -1.33 33.10 -0.83
CA ASN A 321 -2.13 33.87 0.09
C ASN A 321 -3.54 34.02 -0.49
N TRP A 322 -4.46 33.23 0.05
CA TRP A 322 -5.88 33.31 -0.28
C TRP A 322 -6.53 34.43 0.53
N TRP A 323 -6.87 35.54 -0.13
CA TRP A 323 -7.63 36.65 0.44
C TRP A 323 -8.96 36.76 -0.30
N PRO A 324 -10.03 36.11 0.16
CA PRO A 324 -11.34 36.38 -0.40
C PRO A 324 -11.62 37.86 -0.11
N SER A 325 -11.63 38.71 -1.12
CA SER A 325 -12.08 40.09 -1.01
C SER A 325 -13.61 40.12 -0.86
N ALA A 326 -14.13 39.39 0.13
CA ALA A 326 -15.55 39.37 0.49
C ALA A 326 -15.84 40.58 1.39
N ALA A 327 -16.83 41.39 0.99
CA ALA A 327 -17.26 42.59 1.69
C ALA A 327 -18.08 42.28 2.98
N THR A 328 -17.61 41.34 3.82
CA THR A 328 -18.33 40.46 4.78
C THR A 328 -18.90 39.22 4.05
N ALA A 329 -18.89 37.97 4.51
CA ALA A 329 -18.59 37.36 5.79
C ALA A 329 -17.29 36.55 5.69
N SER A 330 -16.20 37.12 6.22
CA SER A 330 -14.93 36.42 6.36
C SER A 330 -15.08 35.36 7.45
N CYS A 331 -14.60 34.15 7.17
CA CYS A 331 -14.23 33.29 8.27
C CYS A 331 -13.12 34.00 9.07
N GLU A 332 -13.13 33.90 10.39
CA GLU A 332 -11.99 34.41 11.16
C GLU A 332 -10.84 33.40 11.00
N GLY A 333 -9.64 33.87 10.60
CA GLY A 333 -8.42 33.05 10.45
C GLY A 333 -8.03 32.63 9.03
N ASP A 334 -8.29 33.44 8.00
CA ASP A 334 -8.14 33.13 6.57
C ASP A 334 -6.72 32.86 6.06
N ASN A 335 -6.13 31.72 6.44
CA ASN A 335 -4.93 31.18 5.78
C ASN A 335 -5.28 29.89 5.02
N GLY A 336 -5.94 30.03 3.88
CA GLY A 336 -6.12 28.91 2.95
C GLY A 336 -4.91 28.79 2.02
N LEU A 337 -4.27 27.62 1.99
CA LEU A 337 -3.35 27.27 0.90
C LEU A 337 -4.15 26.48 -0.14
N MET A 338 -4.31 27.06 -1.33
CA MET A 338 -4.75 26.36 -2.55
C MET A 338 -3.66 26.49 -3.62
N ASN A 339 -2.39 26.58 -3.21
CA ASN A 339 -1.31 26.92 -4.14
C ASN A 339 -0.72 25.67 -4.76
N ASP A 340 -0.66 25.63 -6.09
CA ASP A 340 -0.17 24.46 -6.82
C ASP A 340 1.35 24.27 -6.79
N SER A 341 2.04 24.94 -5.87
CA SER A 341 3.49 24.96 -5.66
C SER A 341 4.32 25.41 -6.89
N SER A 342 3.75 25.43 -8.09
CA SER A 342 4.35 25.95 -9.31
C SER A 342 3.30 26.39 -10.34
N SER A 343 3.63 27.40 -11.15
CA SER A 343 2.79 27.93 -12.23
C SER A 343 2.78 27.05 -13.49
N GLN A 344 3.09 25.75 -13.39
CA GLN A 344 3.38 24.89 -14.56
C GLN A 344 2.13 24.31 -15.23
N GLY A 345 0.93 24.69 -14.79
CA GLY A 345 -0.34 24.33 -15.43
C GLY A 345 -0.94 23.04 -14.90
N ASP A 346 -1.77 22.42 -15.73
CA ASP A 346 -2.49 21.17 -15.49
C ASP A 346 -1.60 20.05 -14.93
N HIS A 347 -2.12 19.35 -13.92
CA HIS A 347 -1.36 18.33 -13.22
C HIS A 347 -2.21 17.19 -12.65
N VAL A 348 -1.51 16.14 -12.27
CA VAL A 348 -2.02 15.00 -11.53
C VAL A 348 -1.24 14.93 -10.24
N ALA A 349 -1.91 14.88 -9.09
CA ALA A 349 -1.22 14.72 -7.80
C ALA A 349 -1.97 13.87 -6.79
N ILE A 350 -1.23 13.31 -5.83
CA ILE A 350 -1.77 12.61 -4.67
C ILE A 350 -2.03 13.64 -3.56
N MET A 351 -3.26 13.63 -3.05
CA MET A 351 -3.72 14.49 -1.97
C MET A 351 -4.00 13.71 -0.70
N TYR A 352 -3.69 14.31 0.45
CA TYR A 352 -4.06 13.81 1.77
C TYR A 352 -4.81 14.88 2.54
N SER A 353 -5.57 14.48 3.57
CA SER A 353 -6.13 15.45 4.51
C SER A 353 -5.04 16.28 5.20
N GLY A 354 -5.29 17.58 5.37
CA GLY A 354 -4.39 18.50 6.07
C GLY A 354 -4.37 18.26 7.58
N THR A 355 -3.36 18.82 8.26
CA THR A 355 -3.27 18.78 9.72
C THR A 355 -4.28 19.70 10.38
N ASN A 356 -4.76 19.33 11.57
CA ASN A 356 -5.65 20.18 12.38
C ASN A 356 -4.88 21.28 13.13
N THR A 357 -4.05 22.03 12.41
CA THR A 357 -3.32 23.17 12.97
C THR A 357 -4.23 24.39 13.04
N ALA A 358 -4.02 25.27 14.02
CA ALA A 358 -4.78 26.51 14.15
C ALA A 358 -4.72 27.37 12.88
N TYR A 359 -3.60 27.29 12.15
CA TYR A 359 -3.36 27.97 10.88
C TYR A 359 -4.32 27.55 9.77
N LEU A 360 -4.78 26.30 9.76
CA LEU A 360 -5.68 25.75 8.74
C LEU A 360 -7.17 25.80 9.11
N ARG A 361 -7.50 26.41 10.26
CA ARG A 361 -8.88 26.50 10.73
C ARG A 361 -9.54 27.73 10.16
N LYS A 362 -10.75 27.54 9.63
CA LYS A 362 -11.66 28.64 9.34
C LYS A 362 -12.83 28.57 10.31
N THR A 363 -13.09 29.66 11.03
CA THR A 363 -14.31 29.79 11.82
C THR A 363 -15.30 30.63 11.05
N CYS A 364 -16.38 30.01 10.59
CA CYS A 364 -17.31 30.64 9.67
C CYS A 364 -18.65 30.81 10.36
N LYS A 365 -19.16 32.04 10.35
CA LYS A 365 -20.46 32.37 10.91
C LYS A 365 -21.51 31.86 9.92
N GLY A 366 -22.34 30.94 10.38
CA GLY A 366 -23.34 30.30 9.52
C GLY A 366 -24.56 31.18 9.31
N PRO A 367 -25.61 30.66 8.65
CA PRO A 367 -26.83 31.41 8.36
C PRO A 367 -27.62 31.86 9.60
N SER A 368 -27.21 31.48 10.82
CA SER A 368 -27.83 31.91 12.08
C SER A 368 -26.80 32.09 13.20
N ASN A 369 -27.12 32.93 14.19
CA ASN A 369 -26.28 33.21 15.37
C ASN A 369 -26.00 31.97 16.24
N SER A 370 -26.74 30.88 16.06
CA SER A 370 -26.56 29.58 16.73
C SER A 370 -25.56 28.66 16.03
N PHE A 371 -24.99 29.07 14.90
CA PHE A 371 -24.06 28.24 14.13
C PHE A 371 -22.60 28.60 14.44
N VAL A 372 -21.86 27.65 15.05
CA VAL A 372 -20.41 27.72 15.21
C VAL A 372 -19.78 26.73 14.23
N GLY A 373 -19.61 27.13 12.97
CA GLY A 373 -18.88 26.36 11.97
C GLY A 373 -17.38 26.53 12.21
N ASN A 374 -16.84 25.85 13.23
CA ASN A 374 -15.40 25.72 13.37
C ASN A 374 -14.94 24.60 12.43
N VAL A 375 -14.65 24.94 11.17
CA VAL A 375 -14.14 24.00 10.17
C VAL A 375 -12.64 24.08 10.18
N SER A 376 -12.05 23.27 11.06
CA SER A 376 -10.63 23.22 11.31
C SER A 376 -9.80 22.64 10.14
N ARG A 377 -10.41 22.42 8.97
CA ARG A 377 -9.96 21.52 7.88
C ARG A 377 -10.42 22.02 6.49
N TYR A 378 -10.52 23.33 6.32
CA TYR A 378 -11.15 23.91 5.12
C TYR A 378 -10.31 23.72 3.86
N SER A 379 -9.00 24.02 3.90
CA SER A 379 -8.14 23.99 2.70
C SER A 379 -7.35 22.68 2.59
N ASP A 380 -8.00 21.54 2.85
CA ASP A 380 -7.43 20.19 2.76
C ASP A 380 -6.95 19.78 1.33
N VAL A 381 -6.71 20.74 0.43
CA VAL A 381 -6.06 20.56 -0.89
C VAL A 381 -4.58 20.84 -0.70
N ARG A 382 -3.80 19.81 -0.38
CA ARG A 382 -2.34 19.96 -0.30
C ARG A 382 -1.66 18.82 -1.03
N HIS A 383 -0.92 19.18 -2.07
CA HIS A 383 0.04 18.34 -2.76
C HIS A 383 1.46 18.89 -2.49
N GLY A 384 2.44 18.00 -2.29
CA GLY A 384 3.85 18.37 -2.25
C GLY A 384 4.38 19.24 -1.08
N SER A 385 3.57 19.78 -0.15
CA SER A 385 4.04 20.40 1.10
C SER A 385 2.98 20.51 2.22
N GLY A 386 3.18 19.77 3.31
CA GLY A 386 2.36 19.85 4.53
C GLY A 386 2.88 18.93 5.62
N ASP A 387 2.52 19.20 6.88
CA ASP A 387 3.07 18.56 8.09
C ASP A 387 2.88 17.01 8.14
N ASN A 388 2.14 16.40 7.22
CA ASN A 388 1.84 14.96 7.16
C ASN A 388 2.34 14.21 5.91
N ALA A 389 3.03 14.86 4.97
CA ALA A 389 3.69 14.16 3.86
C ALA A 389 5.15 14.58 3.79
N SER A 390 6.07 13.61 3.82
CA SER A 390 7.46 13.89 3.50
C SER A 390 7.52 14.37 2.05
N ASN A 391 7.98 15.60 1.84
CA ASN A 391 8.22 16.15 0.50
C ASN A 391 9.41 15.44 -0.14
N VAL A 392 9.22 14.18 -0.54
CA VAL A 392 10.18 13.51 -1.42
C VAL A 392 9.94 14.11 -2.81
N ALA A 393 10.95 14.83 -3.31
CA ALA A 393 10.84 15.57 -4.57
C ALA A 393 10.43 14.64 -5.73
N GLY A 394 9.31 14.96 -6.38
CA GLY A 394 9.03 14.55 -7.75
C GLY A 394 8.18 13.31 -7.99
N SER A 395 7.71 12.56 -6.99
CA SER A 395 6.83 11.39 -7.22
C SER A 395 5.34 11.64 -7.02
N MET A 396 4.95 12.66 -6.23
CA MET A 396 3.55 12.86 -5.82
C MET A 396 2.75 13.78 -6.75
N LEU A 397 3.42 14.53 -7.63
CA LEU A 397 2.81 15.46 -8.58
C LEU A 397 3.51 15.36 -9.94
N LYS A 398 2.74 15.32 -11.03
CA LYS A 398 3.23 15.35 -12.41
C LYS A 398 2.35 16.23 -13.30
N TYR A 399 2.97 17.01 -14.16
CA TYR A 399 2.27 17.86 -15.11
C TYR A 399 1.83 17.09 -16.35
N MET A 400 0.59 17.35 -16.79
CA MET A 400 -0.01 16.75 -17.97
C MET A 400 -1.01 17.71 -18.58
N ASP A 401 -0.87 18.01 -19.87
CA ASP A 401 -1.77 18.94 -20.56
C ASP A 401 -3.15 18.31 -20.86
N PHE A 402 -4.19 18.76 -20.16
CA PHE A 402 -5.56 18.32 -20.39
C PHE A 402 -6.25 19.19 -21.44
N LYS A 403 -7.05 18.55 -22.31
CA LYS A 403 -7.73 19.19 -23.44
C LYS A 403 -9.19 18.78 -23.47
N GLN A 404 -10.05 19.76 -23.74
CA GLN A 404 -11.44 19.50 -24.07
C GLN A 404 -11.56 18.51 -25.25
N GLY A 405 -12.50 17.58 -25.15
CA GLY A 405 -12.82 16.61 -26.19
C GLY A 405 -11.86 15.42 -26.28
N ARG A 406 -10.69 15.50 -25.62
CA ARG A 406 -9.68 14.45 -25.61
C ARG A 406 -10.03 13.38 -24.57
N THR A 407 -9.82 12.12 -24.94
CA THR A 407 -10.04 10.98 -24.06
C THR A 407 -8.76 10.62 -23.33
N TYR A 408 -8.91 10.31 -22.05
CA TYR A 408 -7.85 9.88 -21.16
C TYR A 408 -8.24 8.55 -20.51
N PHE A 409 -7.25 7.77 -20.12
CA PHE A 409 -7.47 6.70 -19.14
C PHE A 409 -6.87 7.09 -17.80
N TYR A 410 -7.47 6.56 -16.75
CA TYR A 410 -7.00 6.65 -15.39
C TYR A 410 -6.89 5.24 -14.81
N ARG A 411 -5.78 4.96 -14.13
CA ARG A 411 -5.56 3.75 -13.36
C ARG A 411 -5.01 4.11 -11.99
N MET A 412 -5.55 3.50 -10.95
CA MET A 412 -5.04 3.61 -9.59
C MET A 412 -4.90 2.24 -8.95
N ASP A 413 -3.75 2.00 -8.33
CA ASP A 413 -3.49 0.85 -7.47
C ASP A 413 -3.18 1.36 -6.06
N VAL A 414 -3.97 0.92 -5.08
CA VAL A 414 -3.74 1.16 -3.67
C VAL A 414 -3.42 -0.18 -3.02
N VAL A 415 -2.28 -0.25 -2.33
CA VAL A 415 -1.83 -1.45 -1.62
C VAL A 415 -1.65 -1.12 -0.15
N LYS A 416 -2.25 -1.93 0.72
CA LYS A 416 -2.12 -1.81 2.18
C LYS A 416 -1.41 -3.03 2.75
N SER A 417 -0.36 -2.79 3.55
CA SER A 417 0.34 -3.81 4.32
C SER A 417 0.54 -3.32 5.75
N GLY A 418 -0.21 -3.90 6.68
CA GLY A 418 -0.37 -3.32 8.02
C GLY A 418 -0.92 -1.90 7.93
N ALA A 419 -0.25 -0.95 8.58
CA ALA A 419 -0.60 0.47 8.54
C ALA A 419 -0.02 1.23 7.32
N ASN A 420 0.79 0.58 6.49
CA ASN A 420 1.44 1.23 5.35
C ASN A 420 0.56 1.16 4.10
N LEU A 421 0.30 2.31 3.50
CA LEU A 421 -0.33 2.48 2.20
C LEU A 421 0.73 2.79 1.14
N ALA A 422 0.60 2.16 -0.02
CA ALA A 422 1.27 2.56 -1.24
C ALA A 422 0.21 2.93 -2.28
N ILE A 423 0.26 4.17 -2.76
CA ILE A 423 -0.65 4.71 -3.77
C ILE A 423 0.15 4.87 -5.06
N LYS A 424 -0.40 4.34 -6.15
CA LYS A 424 0.16 4.43 -7.50
C LYS A 424 -0.96 4.84 -8.44
N SER A 425 -0.74 5.88 -9.25
CA SER A 425 -1.72 6.31 -10.24
C SER A 425 -1.05 6.63 -11.57
N TRP A 426 -1.70 6.20 -12.65
CA TRP A 426 -1.30 6.44 -14.03
C TRP A 426 -2.42 7.15 -14.76
N VAL A 427 -2.05 8.19 -15.50
CA VAL A 427 -2.97 8.91 -16.39
C VAL A 427 -2.30 9.02 -17.74
N ALA A 428 -3.01 8.70 -18.82
CA ALA A 428 -2.47 8.86 -20.16
C ALA A 428 -3.51 9.32 -21.16
N THR A 429 -3.01 9.99 -22.20
CA THR A 429 -3.80 10.39 -23.36
C THR A 429 -4.06 9.18 -24.23
N CYS A 430 -5.33 8.95 -24.59
CA CYS A 430 -5.71 7.95 -25.57
C CYS A 430 -5.47 8.43 -27.00
N ALA A 431 -5.08 7.53 -27.90
CA ALA A 431 -4.90 7.91 -29.31
C ALA A 431 -6.21 8.23 -30.05
N ASP A 432 -7.34 7.71 -29.56
CA ASP A 432 -8.68 7.92 -30.12
C ASP A 432 -9.54 8.75 -29.15
N SER A 433 -10.53 9.45 -29.70
CA SER A 433 -11.53 10.23 -29.00
C SER A 433 -12.75 9.42 -28.54
N ASP A 434 -12.96 8.18 -28.99
CA ASP A 434 -14.08 7.38 -28.49
C ASP A 434 -13.90 7.04 -27.00
N LEU A 435 -14.73 7.60 -26.12
CA LEU A 435 -14.62 7.40 -24.68
C LEU A 435 -14.85 5.94 -24.23
N ASN A 436 -15.59 5.15 -25.02
CA ASN A 436 -15.90 3.75 -24.70
C ASN A 436 -14.84 2.77 -25.20
N ALA A 437 -14.31 2.99 -26.41
CA ALA A 437 -13.37 2.08 -27.04
C ALA A 437 -11.90 2.52 -26.93
N ALA A 438 -11.63 3.83 -26.82
CA ALA A 438 -10.27 4.35 -26.80
C ALA A 438 -9.52 3.87 -25.55
N CYS A 439 -8.20 3.72 -25.69
CA CYS A 439 -7.26 3.19 -24.70
C CYS A 439 -7.36 1.70 -24.33
N THR A 440 -8.52 1.04 -24.42
CA THR A 440 -8.66 -0.35 -23.90
C THR A 440 -7.71 -1.34 -24.58
N SER A 441 -7.64 -1.33 -25.92
CA SER A 441 -6.71 -2.14 -26.73
C SER A 441 -5.26 -1.65 -26.68
N GLN A 442 -5.06 -0.39 -26.29
CA GLN A 442 -3.77 0.27 -26.18
C GLN A 442 -3.12 0.01 -24.81
N VAL A 443 -3.90 -0.24 -23.76
CA VAL A 443 -3.40 -0.49 -22.41
C VAL A 443 -3.36 -1.99 -22.10
N TYR A 444 -4.35 -2.77 -22.57
CA TYR A 444 -4.44 -4.21 -22.30
C TYR A 444 -4.26 -5.07 -23.56
N THR A 445 -3.75 -6.30 -23.42
CA THR A 445 -3.44 -7.23 -24.54
C THR A 445 -4.60 -8.14 -24.93
N ALA A 446 -5.60 -8.31 -24.07
CA ALA A 446 -6.80 -9.08 -24.35
C ALA A 446 -8.03 -8.15 -24.46
N ALA A 447 -9.08 -8.61 -25.17
CA ALA A 447 -10.35 -7.91 -25.38
C ALA A 447 -11.22 -7.78 -24.09
N GLY A 448 -10.58 -7.71 -22.92
CA GLY A 448 -11.21 -7.43 -21.65
C GLY A 448 -11.02 -5.96 -21.29
N LEU A 449 -12.12 -5.27 -21.05
CA LEU A 449 -12.11 -3.99 -20.36
C LEU A 449 -11.30 -4.14 -19.06
N CYS A 450 -10.50 -3.14 -18.71
CA CYS A 450 -10.11 -2.84 -17.33
C CYS A 450 -9.61 -4.04 -16.49
N ASP A 451 -8.43 -4.60 -16.79
CA ASP A 451 -7.85 -5.60 -15.88
C ASP A 451 -7.40 -4.93 -14.56
N THR A 452 -8.31 -4.91 -13.59
CA THR A 452 -8.12 -4.51 -12.19
C THR A 452 -7.79 -5.70 -11.29
N LYS A 453 -7.65 -6.90 -11.85
CA LYS A 453 -7.37 -8.14 -11.11
C LYS A 453 -5.87 -8.32 -10.85
N SER A 454 -5.04 -7.81 -11.76
CA SER A 454 -3.58 -7.81 -11.63
C SER A 454 -3.02 -6.44 -11.25
N ASP A 455 -1.78 -6.46 -10.72
CA ASP A 455 -1.00 -5.24 -10.48
C ASP A 455 -0.65 -4.60 -11.81
N PHE A 456 -0.85 -3.29 -11.90
CA PHE A 456 -0.62 -2.59 -13.14
C PHE A 456 0.87 -2.36 -13.38
N ASP A 457 1.40 -2.99 -14.43
CA ASP A 457 2.77 -2.77 -14.88
C ASP A 457 2.84 -1.59 -15.86
N GLY A 458 3.16 -0.43 -15.29
CA GLY A 458 3.39 0.82 -16.03
C GLY A 458 4.55 0.74 -17.05
N SER A 459 5.43 -0.25 -16.95
CA SER A 459 6.58 -0.45 -17.84
C SER A 459 6.26 -1.22 -19.12
N SER A 460 5.00 -1.67 -19.28
CA SER A 460 4.57 -2.36 -20.49
C SER A 460 4.86 -1.53 -21.75
N MET A 461 5.38 -2.19 -22.80
CA MET A 461 5.75 -1.57 -24.09
C MET A 461 4.62 -0.82 -24.80
N LYS A 462 3.37 -0.92 -24.30
CA LYS A 462 2.23 -0.21 -24.87
C LYS A 462 2.01 1.18 -24.23
N LEU A 463 2.24 1.32 -22.92
CA LEU A 463 2.14 2.60 -22.21
C LEU A 463 3.24 3.57 -22.64
N SER A 464 4.42 3.05 -22.96
CA SER A 464 5.52 3.84 -23.53
C SER A 464 5.19 4.49 -24.88
N LYS A 465 4.06 4.13 -25.51
CA LYS A 465 3.57 4.73 -26.75
C LYS A 465 2.56 5.85 -26.51
N LEU A 466 2.14 6.09 -25.26
CA LEU A 466 1.19 7.11 -24.88
C LEU A 466 1.89 8.23 -24.10
N THR A 467 1.43 9.47 -24.29
CA THR A 467 1.76 10.56 -23.37
C THR A 467 1.11 10.27 -22.03
N SER A 468 1.92 9.93 -21.04
CA SER A 468 1.46 9.47 -19.74
C SER A 468 2.21 10.13 -18.60
N VAL A 469 1.55 10.21 -17.45
CA VAL A 469 2.13 10.59 -16.17
C VAL A 469 1.88 9.49 -15.14
N TYR A 470 2.82 9.39 -14.22
CA TYR A 470 2.80 8.44 -13.12
C TYR A 470 3.12 9.15 -11.82
N VAL A 471 2.17 9.09 -10.88
CA VAL A 471 2.37 9.56 -9.50
C VAL A 471 2.36 8.38 -8.55
N THR A 472 3.22 8.44 -7.54
CA THR A 472 3.26 7.44 -6.48
C THR A 472 3.70 8.05 -5.16
N ASP A 473 3.11 7.52 -4.10
CA ASP A 473 3.51 7.85 -2.75
C ASP A 473 3.31 6.67 -1.80
N LYS A 474 3.96 6.75 -0.64
CA LYS A 474 3.77 5.85 0.49
C LYS A 474 3.41 6.63 1.73
N HIS A 475 2.35 6.21 2.41
CA HIS A 475 1.87 6.85 3.61
C HIS A 475 1.67 5.82 4.72
N THR A 476 2.18 6.10 5.92
CA THR A 476 1.98 5.24 7.08
C THR A 476 0.87 5.83 7.94
N LEU A 477 -0.25 5.12 8.02
CA LEU A 477 -1.38 5.49 8.87
C LEU A 477 -0.99 5.39 10.36
N THR A 478 -1.42 6.35 11.17
CA THR A 478 -1.43 6.16 12.62
C THR A 478 -2.43 5.06 13.02
N THR A 479 -2.30 4.50 14.22
CA THR A 479 -3.24 3.49 14.72
C THR A 479 -4.71 3.95 14.66
N ALA A 480 -4.98 5.23 14.95
CA ALA A 480 -6.33 5.78 14.89
C ALA A 480 -6.84 5.92 13.45
N GLU A 481 -5.95 6.24 12.51
CA GLU A 481 -6.32 6.35 11.10
C GLU A 481 -6.52 4.98 10.46
N ASP A 482 -5.68 4.00 10.79
CA ASP A 482 -5.82 2.61 10.36
C ASP A 482 -7.15 2.01 10.84
N GLU A 483 -7.53 2.25 12.09
CA GLU A 483 -8.82 1.84 12.64
C GLU A 483 -9.99 2.49 11.90
N ALA A 484 -9.92 3.80 11.66
CA ALA A 484 -10.97 4.53 10.94
C ALA A 484 -11.09 4.04 9.49
N PHE A 485 -9.98 3.71 8.83
CA PHE A 485 -9.94 3.23 7.45
C PHE A 485 -10.22 1.73 7.28
N LYS A 486 -10.52 0.97 8.35
CA LYS A 486 -10.97 -0.43 8.21
C LYS A 486 -12.07 -0.60 7.17
N ASN A 487 -12.98 0.37 7.13
CA ASN A 487 -14.01 0.49 6.10
C ASN A 487 -13.88 1.84 5.39
N PHE A 488 -14.12 1.85 4.09
CA PHE A 488 -14.02 3.05 3.27
C PHE A 488 -15.20 3.20 2.32
N ILE A 489 -15.37 4.43 1.86
CA ILE A 489 -16.18 4.81 0.70
C ILE A 489 -15.27 5.47 -0.33
N TRP A 490 -15.63 5.36 -1.60
CA TRP A 490 -14.88 5.96 -2.69
C TRP A 490 -15.82 6.58 -3.72
N GLY A 491 -15.30 7.54 -4.48
CA GLY A 491 -16.09 8.24 -5.49
C GLY A 491 -15.32 9.35 -6.17
N PHE A 492 -16.07 10.19 -6.88
CA PHE A 492 -15.54 11.35 -7.58
C PHE A 492 -15.99 12.62 -6.86
N THR A 493 -15.09 13.59 -6.74
CA THR A 493 -15.44 14.96 -6.36
C THR A 493 -15.01 15.90 -7.48
N SER A 494 -15.73 17.01 -7.68
CA SER A 494 -15.37 18.00 -8.69
C SER A 494 -15.82 19.39 -8.26
N GLY A 495 -15.10 20.40 -8.75
CA GLY A 495 -15.39 21.81 -8.56
C GLY A 495 -15.16 22.59 -9.85
N SER A 496 -15.88 23.69 -9.99
CA SER A 496 -15.73 24.66 -11.08
C SER A 496 -15.86 26.09 -10.55
N GLY A 497 -14.96 26.96 -10.99
CA GLY A 497 -14.93 28.38 -10.69
C GLY A 497 -15.69 29.16 -11.75
N ALA A 498 -15.08 30.21 -12.29
CA ALA A 498 -15.72 31.09 -13.27
C ALA A 498 -16.02 30.45 -14.64
N GLU A 499 -15.43 29.29 -14.91
CA GLU A 499 -15.56 28.54 -16.16
C GLU A 499 -16.48 27.32 -15.99
N GLU A 500 -17.15 26.95 -17.09
CA GLU A 500 -18.05 25.80 -17.10
C GLU A 500 -17.28 24.49 -17.22
N GLN A 501 -17.56 23.55 -16.32
CA GLN A 501 -16.97 22.22 -16.35
C GLN A 501 -18.00 21.12 -16.54
N GLN A 502 -17.71 20.19 -17.43
CA GLN A 502 -18.36 18.90 -17.52
C GLN A 502 -17.34 17.83 -17.84
N ILE A 503 -17.46 16.70 -17.13
CA ILE A 503 -16.55 15.56 -17.27
C ILE A 503 -17.39 14.30 -17.43
N ASP A 504 -17.11 13.57 -18.49
CA ASP A 504 -17.70 12.27 -18.76
C ASP A 504 -16.71 11.17 -18.37
N PHE A 505 -17.16 10.22 -17.57
CA PHE A 505 -16.46 9.00 -17.19
C PHE A 505 -17.13 7.78 -17.84
N ARG A 506 -16.35 6.83 -18.32
CA ARG A 506 -16.82 5.55 -18.88
C ARG A 506 -15.92 4.42 -18.39
N ASN A 507 -16.35 3.18 -18.63
CA ASN A 507 -15.57 1.98 -18.36
C ASN A 507 -15.07 1.87 -16.91
N ILE A 508 -15.85 2.40 -15.96
CA ILE A 508 -15.46 2.40 -14.54
C ILE A 508 -15.39 0.95 -14.05
N SER A 509 -14.30 0.61 -13.40
CA SER A 509 -14.06 -0.72 -12.83
C SER A 509 -13.24 -0.64 -11.57
N LEU A 510 -13.68 -1.32 -10.52
CA LEU A 510 -12.97 -1.44 -9.26
C LEU A 510 -12.89 -2.91 -8.84
N SER A 511 -11.76 -3.24 -8.23
CA SER A 511 -11.42 -4.57 -7.73
C SER A 511 -10.72 -4.41 -6.37
N PHE A 512 -11.24 -5.05 -5.33
CA PHE A 512 -10.62 -5.05 -3.99
C PHE A 512 -9.34 -5.90 -4.00
N ARG A 513 -8.40 -5.75 -3.07
CA ARG A 513 -7.19 -6.61 -2.99
C ARG A 513 -7.22 -7.57 -1.81
#